data_AF-A0A8H9F964-F1
#
_entry.id   AF-A0A8H9F964-F1
#
_cell.length_a   1.000
_cell.length_b   1.000
_cell.length_c   1.000
_cell.angle_alpha   90.00
_cell.angle_beta   90.00
_cell.angle_gamma   90.00
#
_symmetry.space_group_name_H-M   'P 1'
#
loop_
_entity.id
_entity.type
_entity.pdbx_description
1 polymer ?
#
loop_
_entity_poly.entity_id
_entity_poly.type
_entity_poly.pdbx_seq_one_letter_code
_entity_poly.pdbx_strand_id
1 'polypeptide(L)'
;MEDSSLAVTTENVKKKKIYKWCYPFKACEKHGVRPMFKAQTFGMTNYLRSSNPPSYFHDGWDFGYSEVGRSTVYAIHAGTVKKVAYGSGLGWFIWFVNPDKYVEVYQEGFTKKKDIYVKTGQKIKAGQKIGKMTGSHLHLGLTKTTKDYINKHGFPCKNWNVDNGTWLNSINVIKKYYNSKKIYLT
;
A
#
# COMPACT_ATOMS: atom_id res chain seq x y z
N MET A 1 55.97 -30.10 -8.38
CA MET A 1 54.81 -29.39 -8.96
C MET A 1 53.60 -29.91 -8.24
N GLU A 2 53.14 -29.17 -7.25
CA GLU A 2 51.93 -29.49 -6.47
C GLU A 2 51.01 -28.28 -6.64
N ASP A 3 50.01 -28.45 -7.49
CA ASP A 3 49.00 -27.43 -7.80
C ASP A 3 47.89 -27.52 -6.75
N SER A 4 47.95 -26.65 -5.74
CA SER A 4 46.85 -26.51 -4.78
C SER A 4 45.76 -25.62 -5.40
N SER A 5 44.82 -26.25 -6.09
CA SER A 5 43.56 -25.62 -6.44
C SER A 5 42.74 -25.35 -5.18
N LEU A 6 42.87 -24.16 -4.62
CA LEU A 6 41.98 -23.66 -3.57
C LEU A 6 40.59 -23.42 -4.17
N ALA A 7 39.67 -24.27 -3.74
CA ALA A 7 38.26 -24.26 -4.10
C ALA A 7 37.60 -22.89 -3.86
N VAL A 8 37.00 -22.34 -4.91
CA VAL A 8 36.04 -21.24 -4.81
C VAL A 8 34.83 -21.75 -4.01
N THR A 9 34.69 -21.24 -2.79
CA THR A 9 33.53 -21.49 -1.94
C THR A 9 32.31 -20.84 -2.59
N THR A 10 31.30 -21.67 -2.87
CA THR A 10 30.00 -21.20 -3.37
C THR A 10 29.29 -20.48 -2.23
N GLU A 11 29.46 -19.15 -2.17
CA GLU A 11 28.62 -18.32 -1.33
C GLU A 11 27.14 -18.57 -1.66
N ASN A 12 26.38 -18.97 -0.64
CA ASN A 12 24.94 -19.11 -0.70
C ASN A 12 24.27 -17.76 -1.00
N VAL A 13 24.20 -17.39 -2.28
CA VAL A 13 23.39 -16.27 -2.75
C VAL A 13 21.93 -16.66 -2.54
N LYS A 14 21.34 -16.27 -1.39
CA LYS A 14 19.89 -16.35 -1.18
C LYS A 14 19.22 -15.60 -2.33
N LYS A 15 18.62 -16.35 -3.28
CA LYS A 15 17.83 -15.77 -4.37
C LYS A 15 16.85 -14.76 -3.79
N LYS A 16 17.02 -13.48 -4.13
CA LYS A 16 16.14 -12.40 -3.70
C LYS A 16 14.75 -12.67 -4.26
N LYS A 17 13.81 -13.07 -3.40
CA LYS A 17 12.42 -13.33 -3.81
C LYS A 17 11.81 -12.04 -4.36
N ILE A 18 11.39 -12.09 -5.62
CA ILE A 18 10.74 -10.97 -6.30
C ILE A 18 9.24 -11.05 -6.06
N TYR A 19 8.67 -9.95 -5.59
CA TYR A 19 7.25 -9.85 -5.33
C TYR A 19 6.53 -9.05 -6.41
N LYS A 20 5.31 -9.50 -6.77
CA LYS A 20 4.45 -8.77 -7.72
C LYS A 20 3.79 -7.58 -7.02
N TRP A 21 3.76 -6.47 -7.75
CA TRP A 21 3.00 -5.26 -7.42
C TRP A 21 1.94 -5.00 -8.50
N CYS A 22 0.79 -4.47 -8.10
CA CYS A 22 -0.37 -4.15 -8.94
C CYS A 22 -0.94 -2.78 -8.52
N TYR A 23 -1.77 -2.18 -9.37
CA TYR A 23 -2.62 -1.05 -8.94
C TYR A 23 -3.89 -1.54 -8.22
N PRO A 24 -4.46 -0.74 -7.30
CA PRO A 24 -5.65 -1.14 -6.55
C PRO A 24 -6.93 -1.11 -7.38
N PHE A 25 -6.92 -0.48 -8.56
CA PHE A 25 -8.03 -0.41 -9.49
C PHE A 25 -7.57 -0.66 -10.92
N LYS A 26 -8.38 -1.40 -11.71
CA LYS A 26 -8.11 -1.64 -13.13
C LYS A 26 -8.06 -0.35 -13.96
N ALA A 27 -8.82 0.69 -13.56
CA ALA A 27 -8.77 1.99 -14.21
C ALA A 27 -7.35 2.58 -14.23
N CYS A 28 -6.56 2.35 -13.18
CA CYS A 28 -5.17 2.83 -13.10
C CYS A 28 -4.24 2.15 -14.11
N GLU A 29 -4.50 0.89 -14.47
CA GLU A 29 -3.73 0.19 -15.51
C GLU A 29 -4.03 0.76 -16.90
N LYS A 30 -5.29 1.10 -17.17
CA LYS A 30 -5.74 1.62 -18.46
C LYS A 30 -5.41 3.11 -18.65
N HIS A 31 -5.51 3.89 -17.59
CA HIS A 31 -5.53 5.35 -17.67
C HIS A 31 -4.40 6.05 -16.89
N GLY A 32 -3.56 5.27 -16.20
CA GLY A 32 -2.60 5.80 -15.24
C GLY A 32 -3.26 6.19 -13.92
N VAL A 33 -2.42 6.51 -12.93
CA VAL A 33 -2.88 7.02 -11.63
C VAL A 33 -2.91 8.53 -11.69
N ARG A 34 -4.06 9.10 -11.35
CA ARG A 34 -4.28 10.55 -11.25
C ARG A 34 -5.27 10.83 -10.11
N PRO A 35 -5.10 11.96 -9.39
CA PRO A 35 -6.05 12.35 -8.35
C PRO A 35 -7.24 13.09 -8.96
N MET A 36 -8.40 13.05 -8.30
CA MET A 36 -9.55 13.92 -8.59
C MET A 36 -9.25 15.36 -8.15
N PHE A 37 -8.53 15.54 -7.03
CA PHE A 37 -8.11 16.84 -6.52
C PHE A 37 -6.63 16.81 -6.10
N LYS A 38 -5.89 17.93 -6.23
CA LYS A 38 -4.48 17.99 -5.79
C LYS A 38 -4.26 17.56 -4.33
N ALA A 39 -5.21 17.85 -3.45
CA ALA A 39 -5.16 17.46 -2.05
C ALA A 39 -5.12 15.93 -1.81
N GLN A 40 -5.49 15.12 -2.81
CA GLN A 40 -5.52 13.65 -2.73
C GLN A 40 -4.17 12.99 -2.95
N THR A 41 -3.13 13.73 -3.32
CA THR A 41 -1.78 13.17 -3.51
C THR A 41 -1.06 12.97 -2.19
N PHE A 42 -0.16 12.01 -2.12
CA PHE A 42 0.76 11.84 -0.98
C PHE A 42 1.67 13.05 -0.79
N GLY A 43 2.03 13.34 0.47
CA GLY A 43 3.01 14.35 0.85
C GLY A 43 2.38 15.68 1.25
N MET A 44 3.15 16.76 1.19
CA MET A 44 2.65 18.09 1.48
C MET A 44 1.67 18.56 0.41
N THR A 45 0.47 18.95 0.85
CA THR A 45 -0.60 19.45 -0.02
C THR A 45 -0.96 20.89 0.34
N ASN A 46 -1.98 21.46 -0.32
CA ASN A 46 -2.57 22.74 0.03
C ASN A 46 -3.83 22.60 0.91
N TYR A 47 -4.11 21.42 1.46
CA TYR A 47 -5.27 21.15 2.30
C TYR A 47 -4.85 20.95 3.76
N LEU A 48 -5.41 21.75 4.67
CA LEU A 48 -5.14 21.63 6.10
C LEU A 48 -5.79 20.36 6.64
N ARG A 49 -4.98 19.40 7.09
CA ARG A 49 -5.42 18.08 7.55
C ARG A 49 -5.43 17.94 9.07
N SER A 50 -4.52 18.64 9.75
CA SER A 50 -4.47 18.75 11.20
C SER A 50 -4.46 20.23 11.56
N SER A 51 -5.30 20.67 12.49
CA SER A 51 -5.33 22.06 12.97
C SER A 51 -4.41 22.30 14.16
N ASN A 52 -4.06 21.25 14.90
CA ASN A 52 -3.20 21.36 16.09
C ASN A 52 -2.33 20.09 16.29
N PRO A 53 -1.03 20.11 15.97
CA PRO A 53 -0.35 21.20 15.25
C PRO A 53 -0.88 21.33 13.82
N PRO A 54 -0.84 22.52 13.21
CA PRO A 54 -1.13 22.70 11.79
C PRO A 54 -0.29 21.76 10.92
N SER A 55 -0.93 20.97 10.08
CA SER A 55 -0.24 20.14 9.09
C SER A 55 -1.05 19.96 7.81
N TYR A 56 -0.32 19.96 6.70
CA TYR A 56 -0.80 19.76 5.34
C TYR A 56 -0.31 18.45 4.73
N PHE A 57 0.38 17.64 5.53
CA PHE A 57 0.92 16.36 5.11
C PHE A 57 -0.20 15.33 4.96
N HIS A 58 -0.17 14.61 3.84
CA HIS A 58 -1.05 13.51 3.52
C HIS A 58 -0.25 12.20 3.48
N ASP A 59 -0.61 11.26 4.34
CA ASP A 59 0.09 10.00 4.58
C ASP A 59 -0.22 8.88 3.56
N GLY A 60 -1.10 9.14 2.60
CA GLY A 60 -1.47 8.17 1.58
C GLY A 60 -1.83 8.82 0.25
N TRP A 61 -2.48 8.03 -0.60
CA TRP A 61 -3.02 8.50 -1.86
C TRP A 61 -4.50 8.19 -1.92
N ASP A 62 -5.33 9.19 -2.25
CA ASP A 62 -6.76 9.01 -2.40
C ASP A 62 -7.13 8.76 -3.86
N PHE A 63 -7.85 7.67 -4.09
CA PHE A 63 -8.43 7.32 -5.38
C PHE A 63 -9.88 7.76 -5.42
N GLY A 64 -10.14 8.95 -5.96
CA GLY A 64 -11.49 9.51 -6.09
C GLY A 64 -12.39 8.70 -7.04
N TYR A 65 -13.68 8.60 -6.73
CA TYR A 65 -14.64 7.84 -7.51
C TYR A 65 -14.78 8.31 -8.97
N SER A 66 -14.45 9.57 -9.30
CA SER A 66 -14.43 10.05 -10.69
C SER A 66 -13.35 9.36 -11.52
N GLU A 67 -12.23 8.97 -10.88
CA GLU A 67 -11.06 8.41 -11.56
C GLU A 67 -11.11 6.89 -11.66
N VAL A 68 -11.70 6.23 -10.66
CA VAL A 68 -11.69 4.77 -10.56
C VAL A 68 -13.08 4.14 -10.50
N GLY A 69 -14.15 4.94 -10.45
CA GLY A 69 -15.52 4.49 -10.23
C GLY A 69 -15.74 3.90 -8.83
N ARG A 70 -16.98 3.62 -8.46
CA ARG A 70 -17.31 2.80 -7.26
C ARG A 70 -17.09 1.31 -7.54
N SER A 71 -15.83 0.96 -7.75
CA SER A 71 -15.43 -0.28 -8.40
C SER A 71 -14.70 -1.25 -7.46
N THR A 72 -14.32 -2.41 -8.00
CA THR A 72 -13.61 -3.45 -7.24
C THR A 72 -12.22 -2.97 -6.83
N VAL A 73 -11.87 -3.19 -5.57
CA VAL A 73 -10.53 -2.94 -5.02
C VAL A 73 -9.71 -4.22 -5.06
N TYR A 74 -8.48 -4.11 -5.55
CA TYR A 74 -7.52 -5.20 -5.67
C TYR A 74 -6.33 -4.99 -4.73
N ALA A 75 -5.78 -6.07 -4.17
CA ALA A 75 -4.56 -6.00 -3.38
C ALA A 75 -3.38 -5.56 -4.25
N ILE A 76 -2.67 -4.50 -3.86
CA ILE A 76 -1.50 -3.98 -4.59
C ILE A 76 -0.32 -4.93 -4.48
N HIS A 77 -0.20 -5.68 -3.38
CA HIS A 77 0.90 -6.59 -3.16
C HIS A 77 0.44 -7.82 -2.32
N ALA A 78 1.25 -8.87 -2.25
CA ALA A 78 0.92 -10.11 -1.55
C ALA A 78 1.16 -9.95 -0.04
N GLY A 79 0.31 -10.53 0.79
CA GLY A 79 0.39 -10.32 2.24
C GLY A 79 -0.63 -11.11 3.03
N THR A 80 -0.67 -10.88 4.33
CA THR A 80 -1.66 -11.45 5.25
C THR A 80 -2.51 -10.32 5.83
N VAL A 81 -3.83 -10.50 5.84
CA VAL A 81 -4.76 -9.56 6.49
C VAL A 81 -4.50 -9.57 7.99
N LYS A 82 -3.98 -8.47 8.52
CA LYS A 82 -3.80 -8.29 9.97
C LYS A 82 -5.11 -7.92 10.65
N LYS A 83 -5.92 -7.06 10.04
CA LYS A 83 -7.17 -6.59 10.64
C LYS A 83 -8.16 -6.09 9.58
N VAL A 84 -9.44 -6.36 9.83
CA VAL A 84 -10.59 -5.70 9.20
C VAL A 84 -11.46 -5.12 10.30
N ALA A 85 -11.59 -3.81 10.35
CA ALA A 85 -12.33 -3.12 11.41
C ALA A 85 -12.84 -1.76 10.95
N TYR A 86 -13.66 -1.12 11.79
CA TYR A 86 -14.02 0.29 11.67
C TYR A 86 -13.13 1.13 12.58
N GLY A 87 -12.78 2.35 12.13
CA GLY A 87 -11.98 3.32 12.85
C GLY A 87 -12.46 4.74 12.63
N SER A 88 -12.52 5.55 13.69
CA SER A 88 -12.76 6.99 13.51
C SER A 88 -11.63 7.60 12.66
N GLY A 89 -11.98 8.38 11.65
CA GLY A 89 -11.04 8.93 10.66
C GLY A 89 -10.61 7.94 9.56
N LEU A 90 -10.77 6.63 9.74
CA LEU A 90 -10.41 5.60 8.74
C LEU A 90 -11.64 4.98 8.06
N GLY A 91 -12.82 5.06 8.68
CA GLY A 91 -13.97 4.27 8.24
C GLY A 91 -13.73 2.76 8.39
N TRP A 92 -14.38 1.96 7.55
CA TRP A 92 -14.02 0.54 7.43
C TRP A 92 -12.69 0.42 6.69
N PHE A 93 -11.74 -0.31 7.27
CA PHE A 93 -10.41 -0.46 6.72
C PHE A 93 -9.94 -1.91 6.66
N ILE A 94 -8.97 -2.16 5.78
CA ILE A 94 -8.21 -3.41 5.67
C ILE A 94 -6.75 -3.09 5.90
N TRP A 95 -6.13 -3.81 6.83
CA TRP A 95 -4.71 -3.67 7.15
C TRP A 95 -3.98 -4.96 6.76
N PHE A 96 -3.00 -4.86 5.85
CA PHE A 96 -2.14 -5.97 5.43
C PHE A 96 -0.72 -5.87 5.97
N VAL A 97 -0.10 -7.03 6.09
CA VAL A 97 1.32 -7.20 6.40
C VAL A 97 1.95 -8.06 5.33
N ASN A 98 2.98 -7.52 4.70
CA ASN A 98 3.60 -8.10 3.52
C ASN A 98 4.89 -8.84 3.89
N PRO A 99 5.25 -9.89 3.14
CA PRO A 99 6.40 -10.72 3.46
C PRO A 99 7.76 -10.04 3.25
N ASP A 100 7.79 -8.91 2.53
CA ASP A 100 8.97 -8.07 2.29
C ASP A 100 8.97 -6.78 3.13
N LYS A 101 8.27 -6.83 4.28
CA LYS A 101 8.29 -5.78 5.31
C LYS A 101 7.57 -4.48 4.90
N TYR A 102 6.67 -4.52 3.93
CA TYR A 102 5.66 -3.47 3.74
C TYR A 102 4.41 -3.71 4.60
N VAL A 103 3.66 -2.63 4.81
CA VAL A 103 2.36 -2.61 5.46
C VAL A 103 1.44 -1.70 4.67
N GLU A 104 0.24 -2.19 4.36
CA GLU A 104 -0.76 -1.47 3.56
C GLU A 104 -2.02 -1.22 4.38
N VAL A 105 -2.61 -0.04 4.23
CA VAL A 105 -3.92 0.30 4.82
C VAL A 105 -4.83 0.83 3.73
N TYR A 106 -5.94 0.11 3.52
CA TYR A 106 -7.01 0.49 2.61
C TYR A 106 -8.17 1.00 3.45
N GLN A 107 -8.51 2.27 3.35
CA GLN A 107 -9.47 2.92 4.25
C GLN A 107 -10.36 3.91 3.51
N GLU A 108 -11.42 4.39 4.18
CA GLU A 108 -12.36 5.43 3.73
C GLU A 108 -13.22 5.10 2.50
N GLY A 109 -12.86 4.08 1.72
CA GLY A 109 -13.58 3.64 0.53
C GLY A 109 -14.71 2.65 0.76
N PHE A 110 -14.74 1.97 1.91
CA PHE A 110 -15.74 0.95 2.24
C PHE A 110 -16.80 1.56 3.18
N THR A 111 -18.03 1.74 2.69
CA THR A 111 -19.11 2.33 3.52
C THR A 111 -19.68 1.33 4.52
N LYS A 112 -19.58 0.02 4.24
CA LYS A 112 -20.07 -1.05 5.10
C LYS A 112 -19.05 -2.19 5.18
N LYS A 113 -19.04 -2.95 6.28
CA LYS A 113 -18.19 -4.15 6.43
C LYS A 113 -18.34 -5.14 5.27
N LYS A 114 -19.56 -5.31 4.74
CA LYS A 114 -19.86 -6.22 3.63
C LYS A 114 -19.18 -5.85 2.31
N ASP A 115 -18.68 -4.62 2.19
CA ASP A 115 -17.93 -4.18 1.02
C ASP A 115 -16.50 -4.71 1.03
N ILE A 116 -16.04 -5.29 2.15
CA ILE A 116 -14.74 -5.94 2.31
C ILE A 116 -14.92 -7.46 2.17
N TYR A 117 -14.17 -8.06 1.26
CA TYR A 117 -14.30 -9.48 0.89
C TYR A 117 -13.31 -10.39 1.61
N VAL A 118 -12.31 -9.82 2.27
CA VAL A 118 -11.28 -10.56 2.98
C VAL A 118 -11.52 -10.55 4.49
N LYS A 119 -10.94 -11.52 5.19
CA LYS A 119 -11.05 -11.66 6.64
C LYS A 119 -9.66 -11.64 7.30
N THR A 120 -9.60 -11.21 8.56
CA THR A 120 -8.39 -11.30 9.38
C THR A 120 -7.77 -12.70 9.31
N GLY A 121 -6.44 -12.78 9.14
CA GLY A 121 -5.68 -14.01 8.99
C GLY A 121 -5.57 -14.54 7.56
N GLN A 122 -6.39 -14.05 6.62
CA GLN A 122 -6.35 -14.51 5.23
C GLN A 122 -5.04 -14.12 4.54
N LYS A 123 -4.38 -15.09 3.90
CA LYS A 123 -3.26 -14.84 2.97
C LYS A 123 -3.83 -14.47 1.60
N ILE A 124 -3.27 -13.43 0.98
CA ILE A 124 -3.70 -12.94 -0.33
C ILE A 124 -2.54 -12.84 -1.31
N LYS A 125 -2.88 -12.83 -2.60
CA LYS A 125 -1.94 -12.59 -3.71
C LYS A 125 -2.15 -11.19 -4.27
N ALA A 126 -1.10 -10.60 -4.84
CA ALA A 126 -1.22 -9.34 -5.58
C ALA A 126 -2.24 -9.47 -6.72
N GLY A 127 -3.14 -8.51 -6.86
CA GLY A 127 -4.25 -8.52 -7.82
C GLY A 127 -5.47 -9.33 -7.38
N GLN A 128 -5.49 -9.87 -6.15
CA GLN A 128 -6.69 -10.50 -5.61
C GLN A 128 -7.74 -9.43 -5.27
N LYS A 129 -9.03 -9.71 -5.53
CA LYS A 129 -10.14 -8.85 -5.08
C LYS A 129 -10.19 -8.84 -3.55
N ILE A 130 -10.19 -7.65 -2.95
CA ILE A 130 -10.25 -7.48 -1.49
C ILE A 130 -11.50 -6.75 -1.00
N GLY A 131 -12.20 -6.07 -1.90
CA GLY A 131 -13.45 -5.41 -1.59
C GLY A 131 -14.01 -4.65 -2.79
N LYS A 132 -15.00 -3.79 -2.54
CA LYS A 132 -15.56 -2.84 -3.49
C LYS A 132 -15.60 -1.46 -2.86
N MET A 133 -15.03 -0.46 -3.52
CA MET A 133 -15.17 0.92 -3.09
C MET A 133 -16.60 1.37 -3.34
N THR A 134 -17.27 1.80 -2.29
CA THR A 134 -18.65 2.33 -2.33
C THR A 134 -18.71 3.79 -1.89
N GLY A 135 -17.66 4.28 -1.21
CA GLY A 135 -17.49 5.67 -0.79
C GLY A 135 -17.12 6.64 -1.91
N SER A 136 -16.73 7.85 -1.54
CA SER A 136 -16.28 8.90 -2.47
C SER A 136 -14.83 8.71 -2.93
N HIS A 137 -13.99 8.08 -2.12
CA HIS A 137 -12.61 7.78 -2.46
C HIS A 137 -12.11 6.61 -1.62
N LEU A 138 -11.02 5.98 -2.06
CA LEU A 138 -10.25 5.02 -1.26
C LEU A 138 -8.92 5.67 -0.92
N HIS A 139 -8.61 5.79 0.36
CA HIS A 139 -7.29 6.16 0.82
C HIS A 139 -6.39 4.93 0.92
N LEU A 140 -5.20 5.00 0.33
CA LEU A 140 -4.17 3.96 0.40
C LEU A 140 -2.90 4.48 1.06
N GLY A 141 -2.73 4.11 2.33
CA GLY A 141 -1.50 4.32 3.09
C GLY A 141 -0.51 3.16 2.90
N LEU A 142 0.78 3.48 2.80
CA LEU A 142 1.86 2.50 2.69
C LEU A 142 3.01 2.85 3.63
N THR A 143 3.50 1.87 4.40
CA THR A 143 4.67 2.04 5.28
C THR A 143 5.54 0.78 5.28
N LYS A 144 6.61 0.79 6.08
CA LYS A 144 7.47 -0.37 6.37
C LYS A 144 7.34 -0.78 7.83
N THR A 145 7.72 -2.02 8.12
CA THR A 145 7.73 -2.57 9.48
C THR A 145 8.77 -1.91 10.40
N THR A 146 9.56 -0.94 9.93
CA THR A 146 10.71 -0.37 10.61
C THR A 146 10.50 1.06 11.17
N LYS A 147 9.28 1.65 11.16
CA LYS A 147 8.96 2.96 11.82
C LYS A 147 7.52 3.06 12.42
N ASP A 148 7.20 2.95 13.70
CA ASP A 148 7.16 1.74 14.55
C ASP A 148 5.82 0.97 14.37
N TYR A 149 5.75 0.22 13.26
CA TYR A 149 4.67 -0.69 12.87
C TYR A 149 3.27 -0.17 13.21
N ILE A 150 2.96 1.02 12.69
CA ILE A 150 1.61 1.58 12.54
C ILE A 150 0.77 1.44 13.84
N ASN A 151 1.42 1.85 14.93
CA ASN A 151 1.03 1.82 16.34
C ASN A 151 0.83 0.44 16.97
N LYS A 152 1.77 -0.47 16.70
CA LYS A 152 2.00 -1.75 17.40
C LYS A 152 0.73 -2.60 17.63
N HIS A 153 -0.12 -2.60 16.59
CA HIS A 153 -1.14 -3.60 16.27
C HIS A 153 -2.58 -3.38 16.77
N GLY A 154 -2.93 -2.17 17.22
CA GLY A 154 -4.33 -1.79 17.46
C GLY A 154 -4.97 -1.00 16.32
N PHE A 155 -4.34 0.13 15.96
CA PHE A 155 -4.95 1.17 15.12
C PHE A 155 -3.92 1.84 14.19
N PRO A 156 -4.08 1.78 12.85
CA PRO A 156 -2.99 2.05 11.92
C PRO A 156 -2.88 3.52 11.48
N CYS A 157 -2.55 4.45 12.38
CA CYS A 157 -2.51 5.90 12.07
C CYS A 157 -1.28 6.67 12.60
N LYS A 158 -0.19 5.98 12.98
CA LYS A 158 0.99 6.68 13.54
C LYS A 158 1.49 7.75 12.56
N ASN A 159 1.74 8.96 13.04
CA ASN A 159 2.32 10.06 12.26
C ASN A 159 1.55 10.38 10.95
N TRP A 160 0.22 10.21 10.94
CA TRP A 160 -0.62 10.49 9.78
C TRP A 160 -0.50 11.95 9.28
N ASN A 161 -0.14 12.88 10.17
CA ASN A 161 0.02 14.30 9.89
C ASN A 161 1.48 14.79 9.91
N VAL A 162 2.49 13.92 9.89
CA VAL A 162 3.90 14.34 9.98
C VAL A 162 4.75 13.71 8.88
N ASP A 163 5.44 14.56 8.11
CA ASP A 163 6.44 14.11 7.13
C ASP A 163 7.77 13.75 7.79
N ASN A 164 7.81 12.59 8.43
CA ASN A 164 9.04 12.05 9.05
C ASN A 164 9.47 10.73 8.40
N GLY A 165 8.94 10.41 7.21
CA GLY A 165 9.20 9.16 6.50
C GLY A 165 8.60 7.91 7.16
N THR A 166 7.61 8.05 8.05
CA THR A 166 6.77 6.91 8.47
C THR A 166 5.98 6.38 7.29
N TRP A 167 5.35 7.27 6.53
CA TRP A 167 4.56 6.92 5.37
C TRP A 167 5.34 7.09 4.08
N LEU A 168 5.00 6.28 3.08
CA LEU A 168 5.62 6.23 1.77
C LEU A 168 4.61 6.61 0.71
N ASN A 169 5.07 7.28 -0.34
CA ASN A 169 4.28 7.49 -1.54
C ASN A 169 3.97 6.13 -2.21
N SER A 170 2.76 5.62 -1.99
CA SER A 170 2.31 4.32 -2.49
C SER A 170 2.39 4.21 -4.01
N ILE A 171 2.13 5.30 -4.73
CA ILE A 171 2.19 5.35 -6.20
C ILE A 171 3.62 5.21 -6.71
N ASN A 172 4.59 5.89 -6.07
CA ASN A 172 6.00 5.77 -6.44
C ASN A 172 6.51 4.34 -6.20
N VAL A 173 6.11 3.72 -5.08
CA VAL A 173 6.48 2.33 -4.78
C VAL A 173 5.87 1.36 -5.80
N ILE A 174 4.58 1.47 -6.10
CA ILE A 174 3.92 0.64 -7.11
C ILE A 174 4.60 0.81 -8.47
N LYS A 175 4.81 2.06 -8.94
CA LYS A 175 5.45 2.33 -10.24
C LYS A 175 6.85 1.69 -10.33
N LYS A 176 7.66 1.80 -9.28
CA LYS A 176 9.01 1.22 -9.22
C LYS A 176 9.00 -0.28 -9.50
N TYR A 177 8.10 -1.03 -8.87
CA TYR A 177 8.08 -2.50 -8.96
C TYR A 177 7.13 -3.07 -10.03
N TYR A 178 6.14 -2.29 -10.46
CA TYR A 178 5.29 -2.64 -11.58
C TYR A 178 6.07 -2.56 -12.90
N ASN A 179 6.83 -1.49 -13.10
CA ASN A 179 7.60 -1.28 -14.33
C ASN A 179 8.86 -2.14 -14.40
N SER A 180 9.46 -2.52 -13.26
CA SER A 180 10.62 -3.41 -13.26
C SER A 180 10.33 -4.78 -13.90
N LYS A 181 9.05 -5.20 -14.00
CA LYS A 181 8.66 -6.42 -14.72
C LYS A 181 8.56 -6.26 -16.24
N LYS A 182 8.38 -5.04 -16.75
CA LYS A 182 8.35 -4.79 -18.21
C LYS A 182 9.74 -4.87 -18.84
N ILE A 183 10.80 -4.59 -18.05
CA ILE A 183 12.19 -4.57 -18.53
C ILE A 183 12.76 -5.99 -18.71
N TYR A 184 12.21 -7.01 -18.05
CA TYR A 184 12.65 -8.41 -18.17
C TYR A 184 11.81 -9.24 -19.17
N LEU A 185 10.99 -8.60 -20.00
CA LEU A 185 10.11 -9.26 -20.99
C LEU A 185 10.36 -8.79 -22.43
N THR A 186 11.51 -8.16 -22.68
CA THR A 186 12.07 -7.86 -24.02
C THR A 186 13.34 -8.66 -24.19
#